data_AF-A0A1M6U9G1-F1
#
_entry.id   AF-A0A1M6U9G1-F1
#
_cell.length_a   1.000
_cell.length_b   1.000
_cell.length_c   1.000
_cell.angle_alpha   90.00
_cell.angle_beta   90.00
_cell.angle_gamma   90.00
#
_symmetry.space_group_name_H-M   'P 1'
#
loop_
_entity.id
_entity.type
_entity.pdbx_description
1 polymer ?
#
loop_
_entity_poly.entity_id
_entity_poly.type
_entity_poly.pdbx_seq_one_letter_code
_entity_poly.pdbx_strand_id
1 'polypeptide(L)' 'MKPIKLRVPREEAGNLPDDLTAWASTSGVDPGLTIFNEPGKTTNTSSTTLYLVHVNESFFDQFPEWRMYIEQ' A
#
# COMPACT_ATOMS: atom_id res chain seq x y z
N MET A 1 -7.85 -14.92 -2.85
CA MET A 1 -7.58 -14.21 -1.57
C MET A 1 -8.31 -12.88 -1.58
N LYS A 2 -8.79 -12.40 -0.42
CA LYS A 2 -9.33 -11.04 -0.32
C LYS A 2 -8.16 -10.05 -0.27
N PRO A 3 -8.18 -8.98 -1.07
CA PRO A 3 -7.12 -7.98 -1.00
C PRO A 3 -7.24 -7.19 0.31
N ILE A 4 -6.10 -6.95 0.95
CA ILE A 4 -5.93 -6.13 2.15
C ILE A 4 -5.60 -4.72 1.68
N LYS A 5 -6.38 -3.75 2.15
CA LYS A 5 -6.16 -2.34 1.85
C LYS A 5 -5.15 -1.76 2.83
N LEU A 6 -4.14 -1.08 2.31
CA LEU A 6 -3.19 -0.30 3.10
C LEU A 6 -3.41 1.19 2.86
N ARG A 7 -3.47 1.94 3.95
CA ARG A 7 -3.67 3.39 3.98
C ARG A 7 -2.42 4.06 4.54
N VAL A 8 -1.51 4.46 3.67
CA VAL A 8 -0.18 4.95 4.08
C VAL A 8 -0.09 6.49 4.01
N PRO A 9 0.35 7.15 5.08
CA PRO A 9 0.57 8.60 5.11
C PRO A 9 1.80 9.01 4.29
N ARG A 10 1.78 10.22 3.75
CA ARG A 10 2.84 10.78 2.88
C ARG A 10 4.25 10.66 3.44
N GLU A 11 4.40 10.89 4.73
CA GLU A 11 5.70 10.93 5.40
C GLU A 11 6.38 9.55 5.41
N GLU A 12 5.57 8.49 5.47
CA GLU A 12 6.03 7.09 5.58
C GLU A 12 5.98 6.38 4.21
N ALA A 13 5.25 6.93 3.24
CA ALA A 13 5.01 6.29 1.95
C ALA A 13 6.20 6.28 0.98
N GLY A 14 7.34 6.87 1.34
CA GLY A 14 8.51 6.95 0.47
C GLY A 14 9.03 5.59 0.02
N ASN A 15 8.97 4.58 0.91
CA ASN A 15 9.50 3.24 0.65
C ASN A 15 8.45 2.26 0.10
N LEU A 16 7.16 2.60 0.20
CA LEU A 16 6.06 1.71 -0.17
C LEU A 16 6.10 1.27 -1.66
N PRO A 17 6.37 2.15 -2.65
CA PRO A 17 6.44 1.73 -4.05
C PRO A 17 7.57 0.74 -4.33
N ASP A 18 8.73 0.91 -3.68
CA ASP A 18 9.88 0.01 -3.82
C ASP A 18 9.56 -1.37 -3.22
N ASP A 19 8.97 -1.40 -2.02
CA ASP A 19 8.58 -2.65 -1.35
C ASP A 19 7.50 -3.41 -2.13
N LEU A 20 6.50 -2.69 -2.66
CA LEU A 20 5.48 -3.27 -3.54
C LEU A 20 6.09 -3.84 -4.81
N THR A 21 7.06 -3.15 -5.40
CA THR A 21 7.76 -3.61 -6.61
C THR A 21 8.58 -4.88 -6.32
N ALA A 22 9.29 -4.91 -5.20
CA ALA A 22 10.07 -6.07 -4.75
C ALA A 22 9.18 -7.28 -4.45
N TRP A 23 8.08 -7.06 -3.73
CA TRP A 23 7.09 -8.10 -3.44
C TRP A 23 6.44 -8.62 -4.72
N ALA A 24 5.97 -7.74 -5.60
CA ALA A 24 5.36 -8.09 -6.88
C ALA A 24 6.28 -8.96 -7.75
N SER A 25 7.57 -8.60 -7.81
CA SER A 25 8.60 -9.35 -8.54
C SER A 25 8.80 -10.77 -7.99
N THR A 26 8.62 -10.95 -6.68
CA THR A 26 8.84 -12.24 -5.99
C THR A 26 7.58 -13.11 -5.98
N SER A 27 6.41 -12.49 -5.85
CA SER A 27 5.11 -13.18 -5.75
C SER A 27 4.44 -13.41 -7.10
N GLY A 28 4.97 -12.85 -8.20
CA GLY A 28 4.34 -12.90 -9.52
C GLY A 28 3.00 -12.15 -9.58
N VAL A 29 2.78 -11.23 -8.64
CA VAL A 29 1.61 -10.36 -8.59
C VAL A 29 1.94 -9.09 -9.37
N ASP A 30 1.06 -8.65 -10.25
CA ASP A 30 1.28 -7.42 -11.01
C ASP A 30 1.24 -6.19 -10.07
N PRO A 31 2.33 -5.39 -9.98
CA PRO A 31 2.39 -4.23 -9.10
C PRO A 31 1.45 -3.11 -9.57
N GLY A 32 1.13 -3.05 -10.87
CA GLY A 32 0.20 -2.06 -11.44
C GLY A 32 -1.25 -2.26 -10.99
N LEU A 33 -1.63 -3.49 -10.59
CA LEU A 33 -2.93 -3.77 -9.98
C LEU A 33 -3.01 -3.38 -8.49
N THR A 34 -1.86 -3.15 -7.84
CA THR A 34 -1.81 -2.84 -6.40
C THR A 34 -1.80 -1.37 -6.08
N ILE A 35 -1.34 -0.50 -7.00
CA ILE A 35 -1.25 0.94 -6.75
C ILE A 35 -2.50 1.63 -7.30
N PHE A 36 -3.50 1.86 -6.44
CA PHE A 36 -4.56 2.82 -6.73
C PHE A 36 -4.13 4.17 -6.17
N ASN A 37 -3.41 4.93 -6.97
CA ASN A 37 -3.38 6.38 -6.79
C ASN A 37 -4.83 6.86 -6.97
N GLU A 38 -5.51 7.21 -5.89
CA GLU A 38 -6.59 8.20 -5.94
C GLU A 38 -5.97 9.57 -5.70
N PRO A 39 -5.51 10.30 -6.73
CA PRO A 39 -5.03 11.67 -6.59
C PRO A 39 -6.20 12.66 -6.40
N GLY A 40 -7.29 12.27 -5.74
CA GLY A 40 -8.50 13.08 -5.71
C GLY A 40 -9.36 12.87 -4.48
N LYS A 41 -9.41 13.90 -3.64
CA LYS A 41 -10.53 14.25 -2.75
C LYS A 41 -10.52 13.69 -1.33
N THR A 42 -9.43 13.89 -0.58
CA THR A 42 -9.60 14.26 0.83
C THR A 42 -9.83 15.78 0.90
N THR A 43 -11.11 16.19 0.89
CA THR A 43 -11.54 17.54 1.32
C THR A 43 -11.23 17.84 2.80
N ASN A 44 -10.57 16.91 3.49
CA ASN A 44 -10.02 17.09 4.82
C ASN A 44 -8.49 17.26 4.71
N THR A 45 -8.03 18.49 4.87
CA THR A 45 -6.63 18.89 5.02
C THR A 45 -5.90 18.26 6.22
N SER A 46 -6.59 17.42 7.00
CA SER A 46 -6.04 16.75 8.20
C SER A 46 -5.69 15.26 8.00
N SER A 47 -5.85 14.70 6.80
CA SER A 47 -5.54 13.28 6.54
C SER A 47 -4.63 13.13 5.32
N THR A 48 -3.32 13.24 5.54
CA THR A 48 -2.25 13.16 4.55
C THR A 48 -2.00 11.73 4.04
N THR A 49 -3.05 10.97 3.74
CA THR A 49 -2.90 9.66 3.08
C THR A 49 -2.59 9.87 1.61
N LEU A 50 -1.49 9.30 1.11
CA LEU A 50 -1.11 9.39 -0.29
C LEU A 50 -1.34 8.10 -1.08
N TYR A 51 -1.29 6.95 -0.42
CA TYR A 51 -1.34 5.65 -1.09
C TYR A 51 -2.44 4.79 -0.49
N LEU A 52 -3.32 4.31 -1.37
CA LEU A 52 -4.25 3.22 -1.12
C LEU A 52 -3.81 2.04 -1.98
N VAL A 53 -3.34 0.97 -1.35
CA VAL A 53 -2.84 -0.20 -2.08
C VAL A 53 -3.52 -1.49 -1.65
N HIS A 54 -3.71 -2.40 -2.61
CA HIS A 54 -4.32 -3.71 -2.37
C HIS A 54 -3.24 -4.79 -2.37
N VAL A 55 -2.90 -5.32 -1.20
CA VAL A 55 -1.91 -6.39 -1.02
C VAL A 55 -2.59 -7.67 -0.53
N ASN A 56 -1.83 -8.76 -0.36
CA ASN A 56 -2.31 -9.95 0.34
C ASN A 56 -1.37 -10.30 1.50
N GLU A 57 -1.69 -11.35 2.27
CA GLU A 57 -0.95 -11.68 3.48
C GLU A 57 0.56 -11.88 3.24
N SER A 58 0.95 -12.41 2.08
CA SER A 58 2.36 -12.65 1.71
C SER A 58 3.20 -11.38 1.58
N PHE A 59 2.58 -10.22 1.39
CA PHE A 59 3.28 -8.95 1.43
C PHE A 59 3.87 -8.69 2.81
N PHE A 60 3.10 -8.99 3.86
CA PHE A 60 3.53 -8.78 5.24
C PHE A 60 4.49 -9.83 5.77
N ASP A 61 4.63 -10.97 5.08
CA ASP A 61 5.71 -11.93 5.37
C ASP A 61 7.08 -11.35 4.99
N GLN A 62 7.14 -10.49 3.97
CA GLN A 62 8.37 -9.79 3.55
C GLN A 62 8.53 -8.43 4.22
N PHE A 63 7.41 -7.71 4.39
CA PHE A 63 7.38 -6.32 4.86
C PHE A 63 6.37 -6.16 6.01
N PRO A 64 6.68 -6.71 7.20
CA PRO A 64 5.75 -6.76 8.33
C PRO A 64 5.41 -5.38 8.90
N GLU A 65 6.29 -4.39 8.76
CA GLU A 65 6.06 -3.02 9.21
C GLU A 65 4.80 -2.40 8.61
N TRP A 66 4.41 -2.78 7.39
CA TRP A 66 3.22 -2.19 6.76
C TRP A 66 1.90 -2.62 7.40
N ARG A 67 1.89 -3.62 8.29
CA ARG A 67 0.66 -4.07 8.98
C ARG A 67 0.00 -2.97 9.80
N MET A 68 0.77 -1.99 10.29
CA MET A 68 0.22 -0.86 11.03
C MET A 68 -0.67 0.07 10.17
N TYR A 69 -0.57 -0.03 8.85
CA TYR A 69 -1.33 0.77 7.89
C TYR A 69 -2.51 0.04 7.28
N ILE A 70 -2.86 -1.14 7.78
CA ILE A 70 -4.07 -1.86 7.33
C ILE A 70 -5.30 -0.99 7.61
N GLU A 71 -6.05 -0.71 6.55
CA GLU A 71 -7.35 -0.03 6.66
C GLU A 71 -8.32 -1.00 7.35
N GLN A 72 -8.80 -0.62 8.55
CA GLN A 72 -9.79 -1.38 9.33
C GLN A 72 -11.23 -1.13 8.87
#